data_AF-A0A836ULT6-F1
#
_entry.id   AF-A0A836ULT6-F1
#
_cell.length_a   1.000
_cell.length_b   1.000
_cell.length_c   1.000
_cell.angle_alpha   90.00
_cell.angle_beta   90.00
_cell.angle_gamma   90.00
#
_symmetry.space_group_name_H-M   'P 1'
#
loop_
_entity.id
_entity.type
_entity.pdbx_description
1 polymer ?
#
loop_
_entity_poly.entity_id
_entity_poly.type
_entity_poly.pdbx_seq_one_letter_code
_entity_poly.pdbx_strand_id
1 'polypeptide(L)'
;MEDDDQSFFKLTIKIRKQIVADGLGIDEYDVTNVGKYLDAKAWNDALENGATVIDMRNHYESEIGKFKGAICPDVETFKEELPEVKKMLQGKEEDQILLYCTGGI
;
A
#
# COMPACT_ATOMS: atom_id res chain seq x y z
N MET A 1 19.35 -22.54 -21.37
CA MET A 1 19.60 -21.84 -20.10
C MET A 1 18.33 -22.06 -19.31
N GLU A 2 18.32 -23.08 -18.47
CA GLU A 2 17.15 -23.41 -17.64
C GLU A 2 17.13 -22.42 -16.48
N ASP A 3 16.07 -21.60 -16.41
CA ASP A 3 15.72 -20.84 -15.22
C ASP A 3 15.28 -21.84 -14.17
N ASP A 4 16.05 -22.00 -13.09
CA ASP A 4 15.84 -23.01 -12.04
C ASP A 4 14.68 -22.62 -11.08
N ASP A 5 13.67 -21.90 -11.57
CA ASP A 5 12.44 -21.41 -10.90
C ASP A 5 12.65 -20.70 -9.53
N GLN A 6 13.88 -20.34 -9.17
CA GLN A 6 14.20 -19.70 -7.90
C GLN A 6 13.97 -18.19 -7.97
N SER A 7 12.95 -17.70 -7.25
CA SER A 7 12.65 -16.27 -7.15
C SER A 7 13.73 -15.44 -6.43
N PHE A 8 14.71 -16.08 -5.78
CA PHE A 8 15.76 -15.41 -5.00
C PHE A 8 17.15 -15.95 -5.32
N PHE A 9 18.10 -15.05 -5.60
CA PHE A 9 19.49 -15.43 -5.91
C PHE A 9 20.31 -15.94 -4.72
N LYS A 10 20.03 -15.45 -3.50
CA LYS A 10 20.73 -15.85 -2.26
C LYS A 10 20.00 -15.36 -1.01
N LEU A 11 20.26 -16.01 0.13
CA LEU A 11 19.85 -15.51 1.44
C LEU A 11 20.55 -14.19 1.75
N THR A 12 19.77 -13.16 2.08
CA THR A 12 20.28 -11.85 2.52
C THR A 12 19.55 -11.43 3.79
N ILE A 13 20.29 -11.23 4.88
CA ILE A 13 19.75 -10.76 6.16
C ILE A 13 20.22 -9.32 6.37
N LYS A 14 19.28 -8.40 6.57
CA LYS A 14 19.56 -6.97 6.80
C LYS A 14 19.02 -6.56 8.16
N ILE A 15 19.91 -6.10 9.04
CA ILE A 15 19.49 -5.46 10.30
C ILE A 15 19.16 -4.00 10.00
N ARG A 16 17.98 -3.57 10.41
CA ARG A 16 17.44 -2.22 10.20
C ARG A 16 16.70 -1.77 11.47
N LYS A 17 16.64 -0.45 11.67
CA LYS A 17 15.86 0.15 12.77
C LYS A 17 14.36 0.08 12.51
N GLN A 18 13.95 0.17 11.25
CA GLN A 18 12.58 0.00 10.76
C GLN A 18 12.60 -0.98 9.59
N ILE A 19 11.57 -1.82 9.50
CA ILE A 19 11.43 -2.84 8.46
C ILE A 19 10.95 -2.24 7.12
N VAL A 20 10.19 -1.15 7.19
CA VAL A 20 9.75 -0.33 6.05
C VAL A 20 10.30 1.08 6.24
N ALA A 21 10.78 1.69 5.16
CA ALA A 21 11.28 3.06 5.16
C ALA A 21 10.14 4.04 4.85
N ASP A 22 9.25 4.24 5.82
CA ASP A 22 8.12 5.20 5.75
C ASP A 22 8.55 6.65 5.94
N GLY A 23 9.75 6.87 6.51
CA GLY A 23 10.28 8.20 6.78
C GLY A 23 9.58 8.96 7.89
N LEU A 24 8.71 8.28 8.65
CA LEU A 24 8.03 8.80 9.82
C LEU A 24 8.85 8.52 11.09
N GLY A 25 8.72 9.41 12.08
CA GLY A 25 9.22 9.18 13.42
C GLY A 25 8.52 7.99 14.08
N ILE A 26 9.23 7.27 14.96
CA ILE A 26 8.71 6.11 15.70
C ILE A 26 7.44 6.42 16.52
N ASP A 27 7.24 7.68 16.89
CA ASP A 27 6.11 8.14 17.70
C ASP A 27 5.06 8.92 16.90
N GLU A 28 5.18 8.99 15.56
CA GLU A 28 4.21 9.72 14.73
C GLU A 28 2.90 8.95 14.50
N TYR A 29 2.90 7.63 14.67
CA TYR A 29 1.71 6.81 14.48
C TYR A 29 1.71 5.57 15.38
N ASP A 30 0.50 5.12 15.74
CA ASP A 30 0.31 3.94 16.56
C ASP A 30 0.09 2.71 15.66
N VAL A 31 1.09 1.83 15.62
CA VAL A 31 1.06 0.56 14.87
C VAL A 31 -0.02 -0.42 15.36
N THR A 32 -0.61 -0.20 16.53
CA THR A 32 -1.72 -1.00 17.06
C THR A 32 -3.09 -0.44 16.68
N ASN A 33 -3.15 0.83 16.28
CA ASN A 33 -4.36 1.48 15.79
C ASN A 33 -4.51 1.26 14.28
N VAL A 34 -4.85 0.03 13.92
CA VAL A 34 -5.00 -0.40 12.53
C VAL A 34 -6.44 -0.24 12.04
N GLY A 35 -6.59 -0.05 10.74
CA GLY A 35 -7.89 -0.08 10.07
C GLY A 35 -8.55 -1.47 10.10
N LYS A 36 -9.76 -1.56 9.54
CA LYS A 36 -10.46 -2.84 9.41
C LYS A 36 -9.89 -3.66 8.25
N TYR A 37 -9.34 -4.83 8.56
CA TYR A 37 -8.99 -5.81 7.54
C TYR A 37 -10.25 -6.39 6.88
N LEU A 38 -10.28 -6.40 5.55
CA LEU A 38 -11.35 -6.98 4.76
C LEU A 38 -10.87 -8.27 4.10
N ASP A 39 -11.73 -9.27 4.06
CA ASP A 39 -11.53 -10.41 3.17
C ASP A 39 -11.83 -10.01 1.71
N ALA A 40 -11.49 -10.90 0.78
CA ALA A 40 -11.67 -10.65 -0.66
C ALA A 40 -13.13 -10.35 -1.04
N LYS A 41 -14.10 -10.97 -0.36
CA LYS A 41 -15.52 -10.75 -0.67
C LYS A 41 -15.95 -9.36 -0.22
N ALA A 42 -15.66 -9.02 1.04
CA ALA A 42 -15.98 -7.71 1.60
C ALA A 42 -15.27 -6.57 0.84
N TRP A 43 -14.04 -6.81 0.36
CA TRP A 43 -13.33 -5.87 -0.51
C TRP A 43 -14.08 -5.61 -1.82
N ASN A 44 -14.49 -6.68 -2.52
CA ASN A 44 -15.21 -6.56 -3.79
C ASN A 44 -16.58 -5.89 -3.58
N ASP A 45 -17.31 -6.27 -2.53
CA ASP A 45 -18.59 -5.64 -2.20
C ASP A 45 -18.40 -4.13 -1.94
N ALA A 46 -17.34 -3.75 -1.20
CA ALA A 46 -17.02 -2.35 -0.95
C ALA A 46 -16.64 -1.58 -2.23
N LEU A 47 -15.89 -2.22 -3.13
CA LEU A 47 -15.54 -1.68 -4.45
C LEU A 47 -16.80 -1.41 -5.30
N GLU A 48 -17.73 -2.36 -5.35
CA GLU A 48 -18.98 -2.24 -6.12
C GLU A 48 -19.91 -1.17 -5.54
N ASN A 49 -19.85 -0.92 -4.23
CA ASN A 49 -20.59 0.14 -3.56
C ASN A 49 -19.95 1.53 -3.69
N GLY A 50 -18.89 1.67 -4.50
CA GLY A 50 -18.30 2.98 -4.85
C GLY A 50 -17.27 3.49 -3.85
N ALA A 51 -16.64 2.60 -3.07
CA ALA A 51 -15.54 3.00 -2.20
C ALA A 51 -14.38 3.61 -3.00
N THR A 52 -13.69 4.60 -2.40
CA THR A 52 -12.46 5.13 -2.98
C THR A 52 -11.34 4.15 -2.73
N VAL A 53 -10.65 3.72 -3.78
CA VAL A 53 -9.51 2.79 -3.67
C VAL A 53 -8.21 3.54 -3.89
N ILE A 54 -7.23 3.27 -3.02
CA ILE A 54 -5.89 3.81 -3.14
C ILE A 54 -4.91 2.66 -3.23
N ASP A 55 -4.08 2.73 -4.26
CA ASP A 55 -2.92 1.85 -4.43
C ASP A 55 -1.77 2.41 -3.60
N MET A 56 -1.35 1.68 -2.57
CA MET A 56 -0.23 2.05 -1.68
C MET A 56 1.08 1.37 -2.12
N ARG A 57 1.23 1.09 -3.42
CA ARG A 57 2.41 0.47 -4.03
C ARG A 57 3.15 1.50 -4.86
N ASN A 58 4.41 1.21 -5.15
CA ASN A 58 5.19 2.06 -6.05
C ASN A 58 4.56 2.13 -7.47
N HIS A 59 4.93 3.18 -8.20
CA HIS A 59 4.48 3.43 -9.56
C HIS A 59 4.66 2.22 -10.50
N TYR A 60 5.81 1.54 -10.42
CA TYR A 60 6.11 0.39 -11.27
C TYR A 60 5.12 -0.77 -11.09
N GLU A 61 4.78 -1.12 -9.85
CA GLU A 61 3.78 -2.17 -9.56
C GLU A 61 2.38 -1.76 -10.02
N SER A 62 2.05 -0.48 -9.88
CA SER A 62 0.76 0.08 -10.30
C SER A 62 0.58 0.06 -11.83
N GLU A 63 1.65 0.27 -12.59
CA GLU A 63 1.63 0.21 -14.06
C GLU A 63 1.44 -1.21 -14.59
N ILE A 64 1.99 -2.23 -13.90
CA ILE A 64 1.81 -3.64 -14.28
C ILE A 64 0.34 -4.04 -14.14
N GLY A 65 -0.35 -3.56 -13.10
CA GLY A 65 -1.76 -3.81 -12.91
C GLY A 65 -2.27 -3.28 -11.58
N LYS A 66 -3.50 -2.79 -11.58
CA LYS A 66 -4.17 -2.17 -10.43
C LYS A 66 -5.68 -2.41 -10.45
N PHE A 67 -6.34 -2.18 -9.32
CA PHE A 67 -7.80 -2.20 -9.28
C PHE A 67 -8.37 -1.07 -10.15
N LYS A 68 -9.51 -1.35 -10.79
CA LYS A 68 -10.17 -0.37 -11.67
C LYS A 68 -10.60 0.84 -10.86
N GLY A 69 -10.17 2.03 -11.29
CA GLY A 69 -10.49 3.29 -10.60
C GLY A 69 -9.64 3.56 -9.34
N ALA A 70 -8.63 2.73 -9.06
CA ALA A 70 -7.69 3.02 -7.99
C ALA A 70 -6.89 4.30 -8.26
N ILE A 71 -6.81 5.14 -7.24
CA ILE A 71 -5.96 6.32 -7.21
C ILE A 71 -4.53 5.82 -6.96
N CYS A 72 -3.62 6.21 -7.84
CA CYS A 72 -2.20 5.90 -7.71
C CYS A 72 -1.46 7.22 -7.47
N PRO A 73 -0.79 7.39 -6.33
CA PRO A 73 0.09 8.52 -6.09
C PRO A 73 1.25 8.51 -7.09
N ASP A 74 1.58 9.67 -7.65
CA ASP A 74 2.67 9.82 -8.63
C ASP A 74 4.00 10.05 -7.89
N VAL A 75 4.48 9.01 -7.20
CA VAL A 75 5.71 9.06 -6.40
C VAL A 75 6.54 7.78 -6.54
N GLU A 76 7.84 7.89 -6.34
CA GLU A 76 8.78 6.77 -6.47
C GLU A 76 8.97 5.99 -5.17
N THR A 77 8.79 6.64 -4.02
CA THR A 77 9.04 6.03 -2.71
C THR A 77 7.85 6.10 -1.77
N PHE A 78 7.70 5.07 -0.92
CA PHE A 78 6.66 5.00 0.11
C PHE A 78 6.70 6.20 1.08
N LYS A 79 7.89 6.73 1.34
CA LYS A 79 8.09 7.93 2.16
C LYS A 79 7.43 9.18 1.57
N GLU A 80 7.42 9.30 0.25
CA GLU A 80 6.78 10.41 -0.47
C GLU A 80 5.27 10.17 -0.66
N GLU A 81 4.87 8.91 -0.66
CA GLU A 81 3.49 8.47 -0.88
C GLU A 81 2.55 8.88 0.26
N LEU A 82 2.96 8.65 1.50
CA LEU A 82 2.12 8.91 2.67
C LEU A 82 1.64 10.37 2.76
N PRO A 83 2.51 11.40 2.64
CA PRO A 83 2.07 12.80 2.63
C PRO A 83 1.12 13.12 1.48
N GLU A 84 1.37 12.59 0.29
CA GLU A 84 0.58 12.89 -0.90
C GLU A 84 -0.80 12.24 -0.84
N VAL A 85 -0.87 10.97 -0.41
CA VAL A 85 -2.14 10.27 -0.14
C VAL A 85 -2.96 11.01 0.92
N LYS A 86 -2.31 11.43 2.01
CA LYS A 86 -2.98 12.20 3.07
C LYS A 86 -3.58 13.50 2.54
N LYS A 87 -2.88 14.18 1.62
CA LYS A 87 -3.38 15.40 0.97
C LYS A 87 -4.53 15.11 0.01
N MET A 88 -4.45 14.03 -0.77
CA MET A 88 -5.53 13.59 -1.68
C MET A 88 -6.82 13.20 -0.94
N LEU A 89 -6.70 12.71 0.29
CA LEU A 89 -7.80 12.30 1.15
C LEU A 89 -8.40 13.42 2.00
N GLN A 90 -7.85 14.64 1.97
CA GLN A 90 -8.41 15.76 2.73
C GLN A 90 -9.86 16.04 2.29
N GLY A 91 -10.78 16.12 3.24
CA GLY A 91 -12.21 16.33 2.97
C GLY A 91 -13.00 15.05 2.65
N LYS A 92 -12.36 13.87 2.76
CA LYS A 92 -12.96 12.55 2.56
C LYS A 92 -12.95 11.70 3.84
N GLU A 93 -12.94 12.35 5.00
CA GLU A 93 -12.79 11.68 6.30
C GLU A 93 -13.96 10.74 6.62
N GLU A 94 -15.14 11.00 6.03
CA GLU A 94 -16.36 10.19 6.18
C GLU A 94 -16.54 9.16 5.05
N ASP A 95 -15.70 9.22 4.00
CA ASP A 95 -15.80 8.31 2.86
C ASP A 95 -15.25 6.92 3.22
N GLN A 96 -15.82 5.88 2.62
CA GLN A 96 -15.24 4.54 2.71
C GLN A 96 -13.99 4.48 1.82
N ILE A 97 -12.81 4.44 2.46
CA ILE A 97 -11.51 4.32 1.80
C ILE A 97 -11.00 2.89 1.90
N LEU A 98 -10.56 2.35 0.77
CA LEU A 98 -9.92 1.05 0.63
C LEU A 98 -8.45 1.24 0.29
N LEU A 99 -7.56 0.69 1.11
CA LEU A 99 -6.11 0.72 0.91
C LEU A 99 -5.61 -0.70 0.60
N TYR A 100 -4.74 -0.85 -0.39
CA TYR A 100 -4.07 -2.13 -0.64
C TYR A 100 -2.60 -1.95 -1.00
N CYS A 101 -1.81 -2.96 -0.65
CA CYS A 101 -0.44 -3.13 -1.08
C CYS A 101 -0.18 -4.62 -1.36
N THR A 102 1.01 -4.98 -1.86
CA THR A 102 1.31 -6.35 -2.29
C THR A 102 1.33 -7.37 -1.14
N GLY A 103 1.68 -6.93 0.08
CA GLY A 103 1.88 -7.83 1.23
C GLY A 103 1.17 -7.43 2.53
N GLY A 104 0.40 -6.34 2.53
CA GLY A 104 -0.32 -5.84 3.71
C GLY A 104 0.55 -5.28 4.85
N ILE A 105 1.83 -5.00 4.58
CA ILE A 105 2.74 -4.34 5.53
C ILE A 105 2.54 -2.83 5.52
#